data_AF-A0A162QCJ3-F1
#
_entry.id   AF-A0A162QCJ3-F1
#
_cell.length_a   1.000
_cell.length_b   1.000
_cell.length_c   1.000
_cell.angle_alpha   90.00
_cell.angle_beta   90.00
_cell.angle_gamma   90.00
#
_symmetry.space_group_name_H-M   'P 1'
#
loop_
_entity.id
_entity.type
_entity.pdbx_description
1 polymer ?
#
loop_
_entity_poly.entity_id
_entity_poly.type
_entity_poly.pdbx_seq_one_letter_code
_entity_poly.pdbx_strand_id
1 'polypeptide(L)'
;MQEKKKSRPSPLSRNPHTRRDENEIRKIIAEIESGSIGIRTACFKYGLNRNTLKLWMTRLSIRTLSDNKKNPITCSMADEHKKPELNCQIKPLKKSLEYAKLKILVLETMIKVAEEELNIKIRKKNGTKQSKE
;
A
#
# COMPACT_ATOMS: atom_id res chain seq x y z
N MET A 1 -11.07 -46.35 13.96
CA MET A 1 -12.03 -45.33 14.42
C MET A 1 -11.26 -44.06 14.74
N GLN A 2 -11.46 -42.95 14.03
CA GLN A 2 -10.78 -41.69 14.37
C GLN A 2 -11.52 -41.05 15.55
N GLU A 3 -10.83 -40.85 16.66
CA GLU A 3 -11.38 -40.19 17.85
C GLU A 3 -11.74 -38.74 17.53
N LYS A 4 -13.01 -38.38 17.67
CA LYS A 4 -13.48 -37.00 17.54
C LYS A 4 -12.88 -36.18 18.69
N LYS A 5 -11.94 -35.29 18.39
CA LYS A 5 -11.37 -34.35 19.37
C LYS A 5 -12.50 -33.53 20.00
N LYS A 6 -12.62 -33.58 21.35
CA LYS A 6 -13.62 -32.83 22.12
C LYS A 6 -13.47 -31.32 21.84
N SER A 7 -14.56 -30.66 21.47
CA SER A 7 -14.60 -29.20 21.23
C SER A 7 -14.35 -28.46 22.54
N ARG A 8 -13.35 -27.58 22.59
CA ARG A 8 -13.09 -26.74 23.77
C ARG A 8 -14.09 -25.58 23.77
N PRO A 9 -14.76 -25.28 24.90
CA PRO A 9 -15.71 -24.18 24.97
C PRO A 9 -15.01 -22.85 24.65
N SER A 10 -15.73 -21.97 23.97
CA SER A 10 -15.26 -20.62 23.66
C SER A 10 -15.13 -19.83 24.97
N PRO A 11 -14.12 -18.94 25.09
CA PRO A 11 -14.01 -18.06 26.25
C PRO A 11 -15.26 -17.17 26.34
N LEU A 12 -15.90 -17.14 27.51
CA LEU A 12 -17.03 -16.25 27.81
C LEU A 12 -16.53 -14.85 28.16
N SER A 13 -17.36 -13.85 27.88
CA SER A 13 -17.08 -12.47 28.31
C SER A 13 -17.27 -12.36 29.82
N ARG A 14 -16.31 -11.73 30.51
CA ARG A 14 -16.42 -11.45 31.96
C ARG A 14 -17.52 -10.42 32.23
N ASN A 15 -17.62 -9.39 31.39
CA ASN A 15 -18.60 -8.31 31.51
C ASN A 15 -19.26 -8.06 30.14
N PRO A 16 -20.40 -8.69 29.83
CA PRO A 16 -21.02 -8.60 28.51
C PRO A 16 -21.68 -7.25 28.20
N HIS A 17 -22.11 -6.50 29.22
CA HIS A 17 -22.88 -5.26 29.05
C HIS A 17 -22.04 -3.98 29.10
N THR A 18 -20.75 -4.08 29.40
CA THR A 18 -19.88 -2.91 29.51
C THR A 18 -19.38 -2.51 28.13
N ARG A 19 -19.67 -1.27 27.71
CA ARG A 19 -19.08 -0.67 26.51
C ARG A 19 -17.60 -0.37 26.81
N ARG A 20 -16.70 -0.86 25.97
CA ARG A 20 -15.25 -0.60 26.06
C ARG A 20 -14.87 0.61 25.22
N ASP A 21 -13.84 1.33 25.64
CA ASP A 21 -13.26 2.47 24.93
C ASP A 21 -12.63 2.07 23.59
N GLU A 22 -12.75 2.94 22.58
CA GLU A 22 -12.25 2.66 21.23
C GLU A 22 -10.70 2.55 21.20
N ASN A 23 -10.02 3.32 22.05
CA ASN A 23 -8.57 3.30 22.17
C ASN A 23 -8.08 1.95 22.71
N GLU A 24 -8.80 1.39 23.69
CA GLU A 24 -8.48 0.08 24.24
C GLU A 24 -8.70 -1.03 23.20
N ILE A 25 -9.78 -0.95 22.43
CA ILE A 25 -10.08 -1.89 21.35
C ILE A 25 -8.94 -1.90 20.31
N ARG A 26 -8.45 -0.72 19.90
CA ARG A 26 -7.32 -0.61 18.96
C ARG A 26 -6.04 -1.20 19.54
N LYS A 27 -5.73 -0.94 20.81
CA LYS A 27 -4.54 -1.49 21.47
C LYS A 27 -4.55 -3.02 21.50
N ILE A 28 -5.70 -3.62 21.84
CA ILE A 28 -5.87 -5.08 21.87
C ILE A 28 -5.66 -5.67 20.47
N ILE A 29 -6.18 -5.03 19.43
CA ILE A 29 -6.03 -5.52 18.05
C ILE A 29 -4.60 -5.38 17.55
N ALA A 30 -3.90 -4.28 17.86
CA ALA A 30 -2.49 -4.11 17.53
C ALA A 30 -1.59 -5.15 18.22
N GLU A 31 -1.88 -5.54 19.47
CA GLU A 31 -1.20 -6.63 20.17
C GLU A 31 -1.39 -8.00 19.47
N ILE A 32 -2.51 -8.19 18.78
CA ILE A 32 -2.81 -9.41 18.01
C ILE A 32 -2.13 -9.37 16.64
N GLU A 33 -2.20 -8.24 15.94
CA GLU A 33 -1.58 -8.06 14.61
C GLU A 33 -0.06 -8.12 14.67
N SER A 34 0.54 -7.59 15.75
CA SER A 34 1.99 -7.73 16.00
C SER A 34 2.42 -9.17 16.31
N GLY A 35 1.48 -10.10 16.49
CA GLY A 35 1.79 -11.50 16.82
C GLY A 35 2.20 -11.74 18.27
N SER A 36 2.20 -10.70 19.12
CA SER A 36 2.58 -10.81 20.53
C SER A 36 1.65 -11.73 21.31
N ILE A 37 0.34 -11.70 20.99
CA ILE A 37 -0.70 -12.46 21.69
C ILE A 37 -1.69 -13.04 20.66
N GLY A 38 -1.94 -14.35 20.75
CA GLY A 38 -2.95 -15.01 19.94
C GLY A 38 -4.39 -14.64 20.33
N ILE A 39 -5.35 -14.84 19.40
CA ILE A 39 -6.77 -14.49 19.61
C ILE A 39 -7.34 -15.10 20.89
N ARG A 40 -6.99 -16.36 21.18
CA ARG A 40 -7.49 -17.08 22.35
C ARG A 40 -6.90 -16.54 23.65
N THR A 41 -5.60 -16.24 23.67
CA THR A 41 -4.93 -15.69 24.86
C THR A 41 -5.37 -14.26 25.14
N ALA A 42 -5.62 -13.45 24.09
CA ALA A 42 -6.24 -12.13 24.21
C ALA A 42 -7.65 -12.22 24.83
N CYS A 43 -8.47 -13.18 24.41
CA CYS A 43 -9.80 -13.40 24.99
C CYS A 43 -9.74 -13.70 26.50
N PHE A 44 -8.76 -14.50 26.95
CA PHE A 44 -8.58 -14.77 28.39
C PHE A 44 -8.03 -13.56 29.15
N LYS A 45 -7.00 -12.89 28.60
CA LYS A 45 -6.36 -11.71 29.23
C LYS A 45 -7.35 -10.57 29.45
N TYR A 46 -8.20 -10.30 28.47
CA TYR A 46 -9.16 -9.19 28.49
C TYR A 46 -10.58 -9.61 28.87
N GLY A 47 -10.84 -10.91 29.09
CA GLY A 47 -12.15 -11.45 29.44
C GLY A 47 -13.20 -11.20 28.35
N LEU A 48 -12.85 -11.46 27.10
CA LEU A 48 -13.67 -11.17 25.92
C LEU A 48 -14.14 -12.45 25.24
N ASN A 49 -15.32 -12.39 24.63
CA ASN A 49 -15.76 -13.44 23.71
C ASN A 49 -15.00 -13.32 22.38
N ARG A 50 -14.64 -14.47 21.79
CA ARG A 50 -14.03 -14.58 20.47
C ARG A 50 -14.86 -13.88 19.39
N ASN A 51 -16.18 -13.95 19.46
CA ASN A 51 -17.07 -13.31 18.48
C ASN A 51 -16.97 -11.79 18.53
N THR A 52 -16.90 -11.22 19.73
CA THR A 52 -16.73 -9.77 19.94
C THR A 52 -15.40 -9.28 19.37
N LEU A 53 -14.32 -10.03 19.63
CA LEU A 53 -12.99 -9.69 19.13
C LEU A 53 -12.91 -9.77 17.60
N LYS A 54 -13.54 -10.78 16.99
CA LYS A 54 -13.68 -10.88 15.52
C LYS A 54 -14.47 -9.71 14.94
N LEU A 55 -15.59 -9.33 15.57
CA LEU A 55 -16.39 -8.19 15.14
C LEU A 55 -15.56 -6.90 15.17
N TRP A 56 -14.75 -6.68 16.21
CA TRP A 56 -13.88 -5.52 16.30
C TRP A 56 -12.80 -5.52 15.21
N MET A 57 -12.17 -6.67 14.94
CA MET A 57 -11.24 -6.81 13.81
C MET A 57 -11.92 -6.43 12.49
N THR A 58 -13.07 -7.03 12.17
CA THR A 58 -13.79 -6.71 10.93
C THR A 58 -14.19 -5.23 10.85
N ARG A 59 -14.66 -4.63 11.95
CA ARG A 59 -15.04 -3.21 11.99
C ARG A 59 -13.84 -2.29 11.80
N LEU A 60 -12.69 -2.60 12.42
CA LEU A 60 -11.47 -1.83 12.21
C LEU A 60 -10.93 -2.03 10.79
N SER A 61 -10.90 -3.25 10.27
CA SER A 61 -10.51 -3.49 8.88
C SER A 61 -11.39 -2.73 7.88
N ILE A 62 -12.70 -2.63 8.11
CA ILE A 62 -13.59 -1.84 7.25
C ILE A 62 -13.32 -0.34 7.40
N ARG A 63 -13.08 0.15 8.62
CA ARG A 63 -12.71 1.55 8.85
C ARG A 63 -11.37 1.91 8.20
N THR A 64 -10.34 1.10 8.41
CA THR A 64 -9.05 1.29 7.75
C THR A 64 -9.17 1.16 6.24
N LEU A 65 -9.99 0.24 5.71
CA LEU A 65 -10.28 0.18 4.27
C LEU A 65 -11.01 1.45 3.77
N SER A 66 -11.92 2.03 4.55
CA SER A 66 -12.61 3.27 4.19
C SER A 66 -11.67 4.48 4.22
N ASP A 67 -10.75 4.55 5.17
CA ASP A 67 -9.72 5.59 5.23
C ASP A 67 -8.69 5.39 4.10
N ASN A 68 -8.33 4.14 3.80
CA ASN A 68 -7.50 3.76 2.66
C ASN A 68 -8.24 3.83 1.31
N LYS A 69 -9.55 4.04 1.22
CA LYS A 69 -10.20 4.37 -0.07
C LYS A 69 -9.80 5.75 -0.58
N LYS A 70 -9.11 6.56 0.23
CA LYS A 70 -8.36 7.73 -0.24
C LYS A 70 -7.02 7.37 -0.89
N ASN A 71 -6.53 6.14 -0.76
CA ASN A 71 -5.29 5.60 -1.36
C ASN A 71 -5.46 4.10 -1.70
N PRO A 72 -5.88 3.73 -2.92
CA PRO A 72 -6.29 2.36 -3.23
C PRO A 72 -5.07 1.43 -3.32
N ILE A 73 -4.79 0.68 -2.24
CA ILE A 73 -3.92 -0.49 -2.30
C ILE A 73 -4.61 -1.63 -1.56
N THR A 74 -5.50 -2.33 -2.27
CA THR A 74 -6.03 -3.62 -1.81
C THR A 74 -5.13 -4.72 -2.35
N CYS A 75 -4.33 -5.32 -1.46
CA CYS A 75 -3.67 -6.59 -1.73
C CYS A 75 -4.52 -7.73 -1.14
N SER A 76 -4.93 -8.66 -1.99
CA SER A 76 -5.66 -9.89 -1.67
C SER A 76 -4.88 -11.04 -2.32
N MET A 77 -4.92 -12.24 -1.74
CA MET A 77 -4.10 -13.42 -2.08
C MET A 77 -4.15 -13.91 -3.55
N ALA A 78 -4.80 -13.17 -4.47
CA ALA A 78 -4.65 -13.24 -5.92
C ALA A 78 -3.42 -12.45 -6.47
N ASP A 79 -2.60 -11.85 -5.61
CA ASP A 79 -1.54 -10.92 -6.01
C ASP A 79 -0.26 -11.57 -6.54
N GLU A 80 -0.04 -12.87 -6.33
CA GLU A 80 1.18 -13.52 -6.86
C GLU A 80 1.20 -13.59 -8.40
N HIS A 81 0.04 -13.72 -9.04
CA HIS A 81 -0.07 -13.71 -10.50
C HIS A 81 -0.12 -12.29 -11.10
N LYS A 82 -0.54 -11.28 -10.33
CA LYS A 82 -0.54 -9.87 -10.78
C LYS A 82 0.84 -9.23 -10.74
N LYS A 83 1.71 -9.64 -9.81
CA LYS A 83 3.10 -9.17 -9.72
C LYS A 83 3.90 -9.37 -11.02
N PRO A 84 3.93 -10.55 -11.67
CA PRO A 84 4.67 -10.73 -12.92
C PRO A 84 4.04 -9.94 -14.08
N GLU A 85 2.71 -9.85 -14.16
CA GLU A 85 2.02 -9.06 -15.18
C GLU A 85 2.32 -7.56 -15.06
N LEU A 86 2.26 -7.02 -13.83
CA LEU A 86 2.63 -5.63 -13.54
C LEU A 86 4.11 -5.37 -13.82
N ASN A 87 5.01 -6.29 -13.44
CA ASN A 87 6.43 -6.19 -13.76
C ASN A 87 6.69 -6.25 -15.28
N CYS A 88 5.89 -7.04 -16.02
CA CYS A 88 5.95 -7.11 -17.46
C CYS A 88 5.57 -5.79 -18.12
N GLN A 89 4.63 -5.03 -17.55
CA GLN A 89 4.25 -3.70 -18.04
C GLN A 89 5.25 -2.60 -17.61
N ILE A 90 5.85 -2.72 -16.43
CA ILE A 90 6.82 -1.74 -15.93
C ILE A 90 8.10 -1.72 -16.78
N LYS A 91 8.58 -2.88 -17.24
CA LYS A 91 9.79 -3.00 -18.07
C LYS A 91 9.74 -2.17 -19.38
N PRO A 92 8.74 -2.30 -20.26
CA PRO A 92 8.67 -1.53 -21.51
C PRO A 92 8.46 -0.04 -21.23
N LEU A 93 7.68 0.32 -20.20
CA LEU A 93 7.49 1.72 -19.81
C LEU A 93 8.79 2.36 -19.34
N LYS A 94 9.59 1.65 -18.52
CA LYS A 94 10.93 2.13 -18.12
C LYS A 94 11.85 2.29 -19.32
N LYS A 95 11.84 1.31 -20.24
CA LYS A 95 12.65 1.36 -21.46
C LYS A 95 12.27 2.54 -22.36
N SER A 96 10.98 2.84 -22.53
CA SER A 96 10.54 4.00 -23.32
C SER A 96 10.95 5.32 -22.67
N LEU A 97 10.89 5.39 -21.34
CA LEU A 97 11.33 6.54 -20.56
C LEU A 97 12.84 6.76 -20.71
N GLU A 98 13.65 5.71 -20.58
CA GLU A 98 15.09 5.75 -20.77
C GLU A 98 15.45 6.21 -22.20
N TYR A 99 14.79 5.65 -23.20
CA TYR A 99 14.99 6.04 -24.60
C TYR A 99 14.65 7.52 -24.85
N ALA A 100 13.54 8.02 -24.29
CA ALA A 100 13.16 9.42 -24.41
C ALA A 100 14.20 10.36 -23.77
N LYS A 101 14.71 10.00 -22.58
CA LYS A 101 15.78 10.76 -21.92
C LYS A 101 17.06 10.78 -22.74
N LEU A 102 17.45 9.63 -23.31
CA LEU A 102 18.62 9.52 -24.17
C LEU A 102 18.45 10.39 -25.43
N LYS A 103 17.27 10.34 -26.07
CA LYS A 103 16.96 11.17 -27.23
C LYS A 103 17.07 12.67 -26.91
N ILE A 104 16.56 13.10 -25.76
CA ILE A 104 16.70 14.50 -25.30
C ILE A 104 18.17 14.85 -25.16
N LEU A 105 18.96 14.05 -24.43
CA LEU A 105 20.39 14.29 -24.26
C LEU A 105 21.13 14.40 -25.60
N VAL A 106 20.90 13.46 -26.51
CA VAL A 106 21.54 13.47 -27.84
C VAL A 106 21.17 14.74 -28.63
N LEU A 107 19.91 15.15 -28.61
CA LEU A 107 19.48 16.38 -29.29
C LEU A 107 20.14 17.62 -28.68
N GLU A 108 20.23 17.69 -27.35
CA GLU A 108 20.90 18.80 -26.67
C GLU A 108 22.40 18.83 -26.97
N THR A 109 23.06 17.68 -26.99
CA THR A 109 24.49 17.60 -27.34
C THR A 109 24.73 17.94 -28.80
N MET A 110 23.86 17.49 -29.71
CA MET A 110 23.97 17.80 -31.14
C MET A 110 23.81 19.30 -31.39
N ILE A 111 22.87 19.95 -30.71
CA ILE A 111 22.72 21.40 -30.77
C ILE A 111 24.00 22.08 -30.28
N LYS A 112 24.55 21.64 -29.14
CA LYS A 112 25.76 22.23 -28.56
C LYS A 112 26.96 22.13 -29.52
N VAL A 113 27.21 20.94 -30.06
CA VAL A 113 28.30 20.71 -31.03
C VAL A 113 28.10 21.56 -32.29
N ALA A 114 26.88 21.62 -32.82
CA ALA A 114 26.58 22.43 -34.00
C ALA A 114 26.78 23.93 -33.75
N GLU A 115 26.41 24.44 -32.56
CA GLU A 115 26.66 25.83 -32.18
C GLU A 115 28.17 26.14 -32.08
N GLU A 116 28.96 25.20 -31.56
CA GLU A 116 30.41 25.33 -31.40
C GLU A 116 31.16 25.25 -32.74
N GLU A 117 30.84 24.26 -33.59
CA GLU A 117 31.56 24.03 -34.86
C GLU A 117 31.15 24.99 -35.97
N LEU A 118 29.85 25.29 -36.09
CA LEU A 118 29.33 26.14 -37.17
C LEU A 118 29.27 27.63 -36.75
N ASN A 119 29.49 27.94 -35.46
CA ASN A 119 29.41 29.28 -34.89
C ASN A 119 28.06 29.99 -35.15
N ILE A 120 26.99 29.20 -35.31
CA ILE A 120 25.61 29.68 -35.50
C ILE A 120 24.83 29.45 -34.22
N LYS A 121 24.06 30.43 -33.76
CA LYS A 121 23.25 30.32 -32.55
C LYS A 121 21.88 29.68 -32.85
N ILE A 122 21.67 28.46 -32.39
CA ILE A 122 20.45 27.68 -32.62
C ILE A 122 19.46 27.85 -31.46
N ARG A 123 19.93 27.86 -30.21
CA ARG A 123 19.08 28.05 -29.03
C ARG A 123 18.63 29.51 -28.87
N LYS A 124 17.36 29.69 -28.50
CA LYS A 124 16.82 31.00 -28.09
C LYS A 124 17.59 31.54 -26.87
N LYS A 125 17.76 32.87 -26.81
CA LYS A 125 18.30 33.55 -25.62
C LYS A 125 17.23 33.59 -24.53
N ASN A 126 17.63 33.35 -23.29
CA ASN A 126 16.74 33.45 -22.13
C ASN A 126 16.15 34.87 -22.06
N GLY A 127 14.83 34.99 -21.89
CA GLY A 127 14.14 36.29 -21.72
C GLY A 127 13.64 36.98 -22.99
N THR A 128 13.86 36.44 -24.20
CA THR A 128 13.24 37.00 -25.41
C THR A 128 11.74 36.67 -25.45
N LYS A 129 10.88 37.69 -25.57
CA LYS A 129 9.43 37.54 -25.74
C LYS A 129 9.14 36.68 -26.97
N GLN A 130 8.19 35.75 -26.85
CA GLN A 130 7.69 34.97 -27.98
C GLN A 130 7.07 35.93 -29.00
N SER A 131 7.49 35.84 -30.26
CA SER A 131 6.86 36.56 -31.36
C SER A 131 5.42 36.05 -31.52
N LYS A 132 4.46 36.97 -31.57
CA LYS A 132 3.08 36.63 -31.90
C LYS A 132 3.02 36.30 -33.40
N GLU A 133 2.31 35.23 -33.73
CA GLU A 133 1.91 34.93 -35.12
C GLU A 133 1.03 36.04 -35.69
#